data_AF-A0A932ELN4-F1
#
_entry.id   AF-A0A932ELN4-F1
#
_cell.length_a   1.000
_cell.length_b   1.000
_cell.length_c   1.000
_cell.angle_alpha   90.00
_cell.angle_beta   90.00
_cell.angle_gamma   90.00
#
_symmetry.space_group_name_H-M   'P 1'
#
loop_
_entity.id
_entity.type
_entity.pdbx_description
1 polymer ?
#
loop_
_entity_poly.entity_id
_entity_poly.type
_entity_poly.pdbx_seq_one_letter_code
_entity_poly.pdbx_strand_id
1 'polypeptide(L)'
;MKSRILLCIVSLFLFVACNEEEEIQKWIQKIEQLKLDAQEVRNQTPYGQKQQETLKAYFSEINQMVITLKKEDKYVKPLNSFIEKNELATLCPRILILKDEWQIMMKNCMRNRFFLCAEEVKSYPEILLALKQFLNSKNQNQFDTTAACKDSL
;
A
#
# COMPACT_ATOMS: atom_id res chain seq x y z
N MET A 1 40.80 21.42 -19.11
CA MET A 1 40.72 20.18 -18.31
C MET A 1 39.82 20.23 -17.07
N LYS A 2 39.30 21.39 -16.63
CA LYS A 2 38.40 21.46 -15.44
C LYS A 2 36.94 21.05 -15.71
N SER A 3 36.49 21.11 -16.97
CA SER A 3 35.08 20.86 -17.34
C SER A 3 34.68 19.37 -17.40
N ARG A 4 35.65 18.45 -17.55
CA ARG A 4 35.37 16.99 -17.62
C ARG A 4 35.17 16.33 -16.25
N ILE A 5 35.68 16.92 -15.17
CA ILE A 5 35.52 16.39 -13.80
C ILE A 5 34.12 16.71 -13.25
N LEU A 6 33.56 17.87 -13.65
CA LEU A 6 32.21 18.26 -13.23
C LEU A 6 31.13 17.30 -13.78
N LEU A 7 31.34 16.75 -14.98
CA LEU A 7 30.37 15.87 -15.64
C LEU A 7 30.24 14.50 -14.95
N CYS A 8 31.33 13.97 -14.38
CA CYS A 8 31.31 12.68 -13.68
C CYS A 8 30.64 12.76 -12.30
N ILE A 9 30.71 13.91 -11.63
CA ILE A 9 30.10 14.10 -10.30
C ILE A 9 28.57 14.22 -10.42
N VAL A 10 28.06 14.82 -11.51
CA VAL A 10 26.61 14.92 -11.75
C VAL A 10 25.99 13.56 -12.10
N SER A 11 26.71 12.66 -12.79
CA SER A 11 26.21 11.32 -13.09
C SER A 11 26.14 10.38 -11.89
N LEU A 12 26.94 10.59 -10.83
CA LEU A 12 26.91 9.68 -9.66
C LEU A 12 25.67 9.88 -8.77
N PHE A 13 25.05 11.07 -8.77
CA PHE A 13 23.84 11.32 -7.98
C PHE A 13 22.56 10.77 -8.62
N LEU A 14 22.60 10.37 -9.89
CA LEU A 14 21.43 9.82 -10.59
C LEU A 14 21.21 8.33 -10.32
N PHE A 15 22.19 7.60 -9.78
CA PHE A 15 22.06 6.16 -9.54
C PHE A 15 21.37 5.79 -8.23
N VAL A 16 21.39 6.67 -7.22
CA VAL A 16 20.77 6.35 -5.93
C VAL A 16 19.24 6.29 -6.09
N ALA A 17 18.65 7.30 -6.73
CA ALA A 17 17.20 7.46 -6.85
C ALA A 17 16.46 6.37 -7.65
N CYS A 18 17.15 5.56 -8.46
CA CYS A 18 16.53 4.46 -9.20
C CYS A 18 16.18 3.26 -8.31
N ASN A 19 16.96 3.01 -7.25
CA ASN A 19 16.74 1.84 -6.42
C ASN A 19 15.45 1.95 -5.59
N GLU A 20 15.17 3.13 -5.02
CA GLU A 20 13.96 3.28 -4.21
C GLU A 20 12.68 3.20 -5.04
N GLU A 21 12.67 3.76 -6.26
CA GLU A 21 11.49 3.67 -7.14
C GLU A 21 11.22 2.22 -7.58
N GLU A 22 12.26 1.43 -7.84
CA GLU A 22 12.13 -0.01 -8.12
C GLU A 22 11.56 -0.77 -6.90
N GLU A 23 11.99 -0.42 -5.68
CA GLU A 23 11.44 -1.00 -4.45
C GLU A 23 9.97 -0.63 -4.23
N ILE A 24 9.58 0.63 -4.48
CA ILE A 24 8.16 1.04 -4.46
C ILE A 24 7.36 0.20 -5.46
N GLN A 25 7.86 0.02 -6.68
CA GLN A 25 7.19 -0.79 -7.68
C GLN A 25 6.99 -2.24 -7.21
N LYS A 26 8.03 -2.84 -6.61
CA LYS A 26 7.94 -4.21 -6.03
C LYS A 26 6.90 -4.28 -4.91
N TRP A 27 6.82 -3.29 -4.03
CA TRP A 27 5.78 -3.23 -3.00
C TRP A 27 4.38 -3.17 -3.61
N ILE A 28 4.16 -2.29 -4.58
CA ILE A 28 2.86 -2.14 -5.24
C ILE A 28 2.43 -3.44 -5.93
N GLN A 29 3.34 -4.11 -6.65
CA GLN A 29 3.06 -5.40 -7.30
C GLN A 29 2.74 -6.50 -6.28
N LYS A 30 3.46 -6.54 -5.17
CA LYS A 30 3.22 -7.52 -4.10
C LYS A 30 1.88 -7.28 -3.42
N ILE A 31 1.53 -6.03 -3.11
CA ILE A 31 0.24 -5.68 -2.52
C ILE A 31 -0.90 -6.04 -3.48
N GLU A 32 -0.74 -5.77 -4.78
CA GLU A 32 -1.73 -6.16 -5.80
C GLU A 32 -1.96 -7.67 -5.83
N GLN A 33 -0.90 -8.50 -5.84
CA GLN A 33 -1.06 -9.95 -5.79
C GLN A 33 -1.76 -10.40 -4.51
N LEU A 34 -1.34 -9.88 -3.35
CA LEU A 34 -1.95 -10.22 -2.06
C LEU A 34 -3.41 -9.77 -1.98
N LYS A 35 -3.77 -8.65 -2.62
CA LYS A 35 -5.16 -8.18 -2.71
C LYS A 35 -6.01 -9.21 -3.44
N LEU A 36 -5.54 -9.71 -4.58
CA LEU A 36 -6.27 -10.71 -5.36
C LEU A 36 -6.51 -11.96 -4.51
N ASP A 37 -5.48 -12.46 -3.85
CA ASP A 37 -5.60 -13.62 -2.94
C ASP A 37 -6.60 -13.34 -1.80
N ALA A 38 -6.55 -12.15 -1.19
CA ALA A 38 -7.48 -11.73 -0.15
C ALA A 38 -8.94 -11.67 -0.64
N GLN A 39 -9.16 -11.20 -1.87
CA GLN A 39 -10.47 -11.12 -2.48
C GLN A 39 -11.04 -12.51 -2.81
N GLU A 40 -10.21 -13.48 -3.21
CA GLU A 40 -10.63 -14.87 -3.45
C GLU A 40 -11.14 -15.56 -2.18
N VAL A 41 -10.54 -15.24 -1.02
CA VAL A 41 -10.93 -15.87 0.24
C VAL A 41 -11.99 -15.10 1.02
N ARG A 42 -12.34 -13.86 0.65
CA ARG A 42 -13.15 -12.95 1.49
C ARG A 42 -14.52 -13.49 1.92
N ASN A 43 -15.16 -14.28 1.06
CA ASN A 43 -16.51 -14.81 1.25
C ASN A 43 -16.51 -16.27 1.73
N GLN A 44 -15.34 -16.86 2.00
CA GLN A 44 -15.26 -18.23 2.47
C GLN A 44 -15.87 -18.33 3.88
N THR A 45 -16.77 -19.29 4.04
CA THR A 45 -17.44 -19.60 5.30
C THR A 45 -17.49 -21.12 5.49
N PRO A 46 -17.16 -21.66 6.68
CA PRO A 46 -16.77 -20.94 7.90
C PRO A 46 -15.39 -20.26 7.76
N TYR A 47 -15.18 -19.20 8.53
CA TYR A 47 -13.88 -18.52 8.54
C TYR A 47 -12.79 -19.48 9.01
N GLY A 48 -11.68 -19.59 8.28
CA GLY A 48 -10.68 -20.63 8.51
C GLY A 48 -9.26 -20.13 8.51
N GLN A 49 -8.32 -21.03 8.83
CA GLN A 49 -6.89 -20.72 8.88
C GLN A 49 -6.37 -20.11 7.57
N LYS A 50 -6.68 -20.72 6.41
CA LYS A 50 -6.26 -20.19 5.11
C LYS A 50 -6.74 -18.76 4.90
N GLN A 51 -8.01 -18.49 5.15
CA GLN A 51 -8.58 -17.14 5.02
C GLN A 51 -7.89 -16.16 5.97
N GLN A 52 -7.62 -16.57 7.22
CA GLN A 52 -6.90 -15.74 8.18
C GLN A 52 -5.48 -15.40 7.73
N GLU A 53 -4.72 -16.38 7.26
CA GLU A 53 -3.35 -16.20 6.80
C GLU A 53 -3.30 -15.29 5.56
N THR A 54 -4.18 -15.53 4.59
CA THR A 54 -4.25 -14.73 3.36
C THR A 54 -4.67 -13.29 3.62
N LEU A 55 -5.73 -13.06 4.42
CA LEU A 55 -6.14 -11.71 4.79
C LEU A 55 -5.02 -11.00 5.55
N LYS A 56 -4.45 -11.66 6.57
CA LYS A 56 -3.33 -11.10 7.33
C LYS A 56 -2.17 -10.70 6.41
N ALA A 57 -1.78 -11.55 5.47
CA ALA A 57 -0.68 -11.23 4.55
C ALA A 57 -0.91 -9.92 3.79
N TYR A 58 -2.11 -9.72 3.22
CA TYR A 58 -2.46 -8.48 2.53
C TYR A 58 -2.39 -7.25 3.45
N PHE A 59 -3.11 -7.28 4.57
CA PHE A 59 -3.19 -6.11 5.46
C PHE A 59 -1.85 -5.81 6.14
N SER A 60 -1.10 -6.85 6.52
CA SER A 60 0.25 -6.69 7.07
C SER A 60 1.20 -6.07 6.05
N GLU A 61 1.10 -6.39 4.76
CA GLU A 61 2.01 -5.79 3.75
C GLU A 61 1.83 -4.28 3.64
N ILE A 62 0.58 -3.81 3.61
CA ILE A 62 0.29 -2.36 3.59
C ILE A 62 0.78 -1.71 4.88
N ASN A 63 0.55 -2.36 6.03
CA ASN A 63 1.04 -1.86 7.31
C ASN A 63 2.57 -1.78 7.35
N GLN A 64 3.28 -2.78 6.83
CA GLN A 64 4.75 -2.77 6.74
C GLN A 64 5.24 -1.65 5.83
N MET A 65 4.60 -1.40 4.70
CA MET A 65 4.91 -0.25 3.85
C MET A 65 4.80 1.07 4.64
N VAL A 66 3.71 1.27 5.39
CA VAL A 66 3.52 2.46 6.24
C VAL A 66 4.59 2.57 7.33
N ILE A 67 4.93 1.45 7.98
CA ILE A 67 6.00 1.40 9.00
C ILE A 67 7.35 1.78 8.38
N THR A 68 7.66 1.30 7.18
CA THR A 68 8.90 1.63 6.48
C THR A 68 8.94 3.10 6.08
N LEU A 69 7.85 3.65 5.54
CA LEU A 69 7.75 5.08 5.22
C LEU A 69 7.95 5.97 6.46
N LYS A 70 7.50 5.51 7.64
CA LYS A 70 7.72 6.21 8.91
C LYS A 70 9.18 6.17 9.38
N LYS A 71 9.92 5.10 9.07
CA LYS A 71 11.30 4.89 9.53
C LYS A 71 12.33 5.43 8.54
N GLU A 72 12.00 5.44 7.26
CA GLU A 72 12.93 5.65 6.16
C GLU A 72 12.38 6.69 5.18
N ASP A 73 12.61 7.97 5.52
CA ASP A 73 12.17 9.13 4.73
C ASP A 73 12.63 9.10 3.25
N LYS A 74 13.71 8.35 2.95
CA LYS A 74 14.21 8.17 1.58
C LYS A 74 13.15 7.62 0.62
N TYR A 75 12.12 6.91 1.11
CA TYR A 75 11.05 6.36 0.28
C TYR A 75 9.87 7.32 0.04
N VAL A 76 9.72 8.38 0.83
CA VAL A 76 8.55 9.28 0.75
C VAL A 76 8.51 10.03 -0.57
N LYS A 77 9.64 10.60 -1.01
CA LYS A 77 9.71 11.31 -2.29
C LYS A 77 9.56 10.37 -3.49
N PRO A 78 10.26 9.22 -3.56
CA PRO A 78 10.02 8.20 -4.59
C PRO A 78 8.58 7.72 -4.67
N LEU A 79 7.92 7.48 -3.54
CA LEU A 79 6.50 7.09 -3.50
C LEU A 79 5.61 8.13 -4.19
N ASN A 80 5.77 9.41 -3.84
CA ASN A 80 4.97 10.48 -4.44
C ASN A 80 5.25 10.65 -5.94
N SER A 81 6.52 10.54 -6.35
CA SER A 81 6.91 10.55 -7.76
C SER A 81 6.29 9.37 -8.52
N PHE A 82 6.33 8.17 -7.94
CA PHE A 82 5.73 6.98 -8.53
C PHE A 82 4.20 7.14 -8.70
N ILE A 83 3.52 7.68 -7.69
CA ILE A 83 2.08 7.97 -7.75
C ILE A 83 1.77 9.00 -8.83
N GLU A 84 2.56 10.06 -8.95
CA GLU A 84 2.36 11.07 -9.99
C GLU A 84 2.53 10.51 -11.41
N LYS A 85 3.42 9.52 -11.60
CA LYS A 85 3.62 8.84 -12.89
C LYS A 85 2.53 7.84 -13.22
N ASN A 86 1.96 7.17 -12.23
CA ASN A 86 1.02 6.05 -12.44
C ASN A 86 -0.44 6.37 -12.12
N GLU A 87 -0.70 7.53 -11.52
CA GLU A 87 -2.01 8.07 -11.15
C GLU A 87 -2.78 7.25 -10.09
N LEU A 88 -3.32 7.93 -9.08
CA LEU A 88 -4.11 7.27 -8.03
C LEU A 88 -5.38 6.58 -8.56
N ALA A 89 -5.97 7.10 -9.65
CA ALA A 89 -7.11 6.48 -10.31
C ALA A 89 -6.82 5.06 -10.84
N THR A 90 -5.57 4.79 -11.19
CA THR A 90 -5.12 3.46 -11.63
C THR A 90 -4.62 2.63 -10.45
N LEU A 91 -3.88 3.25 -9.52
CA LEU A 91 -3.23 2.53 -8.41
C LEU A 91 -4.22 2.05 -7.36
N CYS A 92 -5.11 2.91 -6.84
CA CYS A 92 -6.02 2.55 -5.76
C CYS A 92 -6.91 1.34 -6.06
N PRO A 93 -7.59 1.23 -7.22
CA PRO A 93 -8.39 0.04 -7.51
C PRO A 93 -7.53 -1.22 -7.67
N ARG A 94 -6.23 -1.11 -7.93
CA ARG A 94 -5.31 -2.26 -8.01
C ARG A 94 -4.83 -2.74 -6.65
N ILE A 95 -4.62 -1.83 -5.69
CA ILE A 95 -3.96 -2.18 -4.41
C ILE A 95 -4.86 -2.08 -3.19
N LEU A 96 -5.93 -1.30 -3.21
CA LEU A 96 -6.79 -1.08 -2.05
C LEU A 96 -8.06 -1.92 -2.10
N ILE A 97 -8.47 -2.44 -0.95
CA ILE A 97 -9.78 -3.07 -0.74
C ILE A 97 -10.76 -1.96 -0.38
N LEU A 98 -11.98 -2.01 -0.94
CA LEU A 98 -13.01 -1.02 -0.64
C LEU A 98 -13.56 -1.23 0.78
N LYS A 99 -14.09 -0.17 1.39
CA LYS A 99 -14.59 -0.20 2.76
C LYS A 99 -15.68 -1.24 2.96
N ASP A 100 -16.61 -1.37 2.01
CA ASP A 100 -17.69 -2.35 2.04
C ASP A 100 -17.16 -3.79 1.96
N GLU A 101 -16.18 -4.05 1.09
CA GLU A 101 -15.48 -5.34 0.99
C GLU A 101 -14.75 -5.68 2.30
N TRP A 102 -14.06 -4.71 2.90
CA TRP A 102 -13.39 -4.87 4.19
C TRP A 102 -14.40 -5.16 5.31
N GLN A 103 -15.56 -4.48 5.33
CA GLN A 103 -16.62 -4.73 6.30
C GLN A 103 -17.19 -6.16 6.21
N ILE A 104 -17.28 -6.73 5.00
CA ILE A 104 -17.65 -8.13 4.81
C ILE A 104 -16.62 -9.06 5.46
N MET A 105 -15.33 -8.81 5.23
CA MET A 105 -14.24 -9.60 5.84
C MET A 105 -14.30 -9.53 7.37
N MET A 106 -14.47 -8.33 7.92
CA MET A 106 -14.63 -8.10 9.35
C MET A 106 -15.82 -8.86 9.94
N LYS A 107 -16.98 -8.81 9.26
CA LYS A 107 -18.17 -9.55 9.69
C LYS A 107 -17.95 -11.06 9.71
N ASN A 108 -17.20 -11.60 8.75
CA ASN A 108 -16.92 -13.03 8.65
C ASN A 108 -15.97 -13.51 9.76
N CYS A 109 -14.90 -12.76 10.04
CA CYS A 109 -13.95 -13.14 11.08
C CYS A 109 -14.48 -12.92 12.50
N MET A 110 -15.35 -11.92 12.76
CA MET A 110 -15.95 -11.72 14.09
C MET A 110 -17.05 -12.73 14.44
N ARG A 111 -17.69 -13.36 13.44
CA ARG A 111 -18.74 -14.35 13.66
C ARG A 111 -18.21 -15.72 14.06
N ASN A 112 -16.91 -15.96 13.90
CA ASN A 112 -16.29 -17.24 14.22
C ASN A 112 -15.74 -17.24 15.66
N ARG A 113 -16.14 -18.25 16.46
CA ARG A 113 -15.68 -18.41 17.85
C ARG A 113 -14.27 -19.00 17.97
N PHE A 114 -13.71 -19.52 16.88
CA PHE A 114 -12.43 -20.22 16.87
C PHE A 114 -11.26 -19.36 16.38
N PHE A 115 -11.54 -18.30 15.62
CA PHE A 115 -10.51 -17.45 15.02
C PHE A 115 -10.89 -15.98 15.22
N LEU A 116 -9.93 -15.20 15.74
CA LEU A 116 -10.06 -13.76 15.86
C LEU A 116 -9.49 -13.09 14.61
N CYS A 117 -10.11 -12.01 14.15
CA CYS A 117 -9.54 -11.17 13.09
C CYS A 117 -8.12 -10.73 13.50
N ALA A 118 -7.16 -10.80 12.59
CA ALA A 118 -5.83 -10.26 12.83
C ALA A 118 -5.89 -8.74 13.06
N GLU A 119 -5.00 -8.19 13.88
CA GLU A 119 -5.03 -6.77 14.26
C GLU A 119 -4.84 -5.84 13.05
N GLU A 120 -4.05 -6.26 12.06
CA GLU A 120 -3.84 -5.52 10.83
C GLU A 120 -5.10 -5.46 9.97
N VAL A 121 -5.94 -6.50 10.00
CA VAL A 121 -7.25 -6.50 9.33
C VAL A 121 -8.15 -5.48 10.01
N LYS A 122 -8.18 -5.45 11.36
CA LYS A 122 -9.01 -4.52 12.12
C LYS A 122 -8.60 -3.07 11.92
N SER A 123 -7.30 -2.83 11.85
CA SER A 123 -6.69 -1.49 11.81
C SER A 123 -6.57 -0.92 10.39
N TYR A 124 -7.20 -1.55 9.39
CA TYR A 124 -7.03 -1.15 8.00
C TYR A 124 -7.38 0.32 7.72
N PRO A 125 -8.51 0.88 8.22
CA PRO A 125 -8.80 2.30 8.03
C PRO A 125 -7.70 3.20 8.60
N GLU A 126 -7.18 2.88 9.79
CA GLU A 126 -6.12 3.64 10.45
C GLU A 126 -4.79 3.53 9.67
N ILE A 127 -4.49 2.36 9.11
CA ILE A 127 -3.31 2.14 8.26
C ILE A 127 -3.40 3.01 7.01
N LEU A 128 -4.57 3.10 6.36
CA LEU A 128 -4.76 3.95 5.18
C LEU A 128 -4.66 5.44 5.51
N LEU A 129 -5.21 5.87 6.64
CA LEU A 129 -5.05 7.24 7.12
C LEU A 129 -3.57 7.56 7.38
N ALA A 130 -2.81 6.63 7.96
CA ALA A 130 -1.38 6.78 8.18
C ALA A 130 -0.60 6.81 6.84
N LEU A 131 -0.94 5.97 5.86
CA LEU A 131 -0.36 6.01 4.52
C LEU A 131 -0.56 7.38 3.87
N LYS A 132 -1.77 7.92 3.95
CA LYS A 132 -2.11 9.22 3.35
C LYS A 132 -1.24 10.35 3.88
N GLN A 133 -0.77 10.29 5.14
CA GLN A 133 0.11 11.31 5.72
C GLN A 133 1.48 11.41 5.04
N PHE A 134 1.92 10.35 4.35
CA PHE A 134 3.17 10.36 3.56
C PHE A 134 2.99 10.88 2.13
N LEU A 135 1.76 11.19 1.72
CA LEU A 135 1.49 11.80 0.42
C LEU A 135 1.72 13.32 0.49
N ASN A 136 2.21 13.90 -0.59
CA ASN A 136 2.27 15.36 -0.74
C ASN A 136 0.85 15.94 -0.89
N SER A 137 0.68 17.26 -0.71
CA SER A 137 -0.64 17.89 -0.70
C SER A 137 -1.46 17.62 -1.97
N LYS A 138 -0.80 17.53 -3.14
CA LYS A 138 -1.46 17.20 -4.41
C LYS A 138 -2.02 15.78 -4.37
N ASN A 139 -1.21 14.81 -3.98
CA ASN A 139 -1.59 13.40 -3.91
C ASN A 139 -2.60 13.12 -2.80
N GLN A 140 -2.55 13.83 -1.67
CA GLN A 140 -3.60 13.77 -0.64
C GLN A 140 -4.96 14.23 -1.18
N ASN A 141 -5.00 15.36 -1.89
CA ASN A 141 -6.23 15.87 -2.50
C ASN A 141 -6.76 14.89 -3.56
N GLN A 142 -5.87 14.31 -4.37
CA GLN A 142 -6.26 13.28 -5.33
C GLN A 142 -6.78 12.02 -4.64
N PHE A 143 -6.19 11.61 -3.51
CA PHE A 143 -6.67 10.48 -2.71
C PHE A 143 -8.11 10.72 -2.22
N ASP A 144 -8.41 11.93 -1.76
CA ASP A 144 -9.75 12.28 -1.25
C ASP A 144 -10.82 12.42 -2.32
N THR A 145 -10.42 12.59 -3.58
CA THR A 145 -11.34 12.85 -4.71
C THR A 145 -11.46 11.67 -5.66
N THR A 146 -10.47 10.77 -5.68
CA THR A 146 -10.50 9.55 -6.50
C THR A 146 -11.38 8.51 -5.82
N ALA A 147 -12.48 8.12 -6.48
CA ALA A 147 -13.48 7.20 -5.92
C ALA A 147 -12.87 5.95 -5.27
N ALA A 148 -12.05 5.20 -5.98
CA ALA A 148 -11.43 3.97 -5.45
C ALA A 148 -10.50 4.19 -4.24
N CYS A 149 -9.90 5.38 -4.08
CA CYS A 149 -9.09 5.68 -2.90
C CYS A 149 -9.96 6.14 -1.73
N LYS A 150 -10.90 7.05 -2.01
CA LYS A 150 -11.84 7.61 -1.04
C LYS A 150 -12.73 6.54 -0.45
N ASP A 151 -13.25 5.65 -1.28
CA ASP A 151 -14.22 4.62 -0.89
C ASP A 151 -13.54 3.43 -0.18
N SER A 152 -12.20 3.41 -0.12
CA SER A 152 -11.42 2.50 0.74
C SER A 152 -11.32 2.96 2.20
N LEU A 153 -11.62 4.23 2.50
CA LEU A 153 -11.64 4.79 3.86
C LEU A 153 -13.03 4.72 4.50
#